data_AF-A0A933FCJ3-F1
#
_entry.id   AF-A0A933FCJ3-F1
#
_cell.length_a   1.000
_cell.length_b   1.000
_cell.length_c   1.000
_cell.angle_alpha   90.00
_cell.angle_beta   90.00
_cell.angle_gamma   90.00
#
_symmetry.space_group_name_H-M   'P 1'
#
loop_
_entity.id
_entity.type
_entity.pdbx_description
1 polymer ?
#
loop_
_entity_poly.entity_id
_entity_poly.type
_entity_poly.pdbx_seq_one_letter_code
_entity_poly.pdbx_strand_id
1 'polypeptide(L)' 'DLPDHVHFPHMRHVNAGLQCQECHGPVETMREIERVAPLRMGWCITCHEQRKARRDCFICHY' A
#
# COMPACT_ATOMS: atom_id res chain seq x y z
N ASP A 1 0.35 -7.59 -10.24
CA ASP A 1 -0.24 -6.31 -10.66
C ASP A 1 -1.50 -6.02 -9.88
N LEU A 2 -1.82 -4.73 -9.71
CA LEU A 2 -3.12 -4.29 -9.22
C LEU A 2 -4.09 -4.24 -10.42
N PRO A 3 -5.38 -4.56 -10.26
CA PRO A 3 -6.36 -4.40 -11.33
C PRO A 3 -6.47 -2.94 -11.79
N ASP A 4 -6.80 -2.72 -13.06
CA ASP A 4 -6.89 -1.36 -13.67
C ASP A 4 -7.91 -0.42 -13.00
N HIS A 5 -8.90 -0.99 -12.31
CA HIS A 5 -9.91 -0.25 -11.57
C HIS A 5 -9.50 0.02 -10.10
N VAL A 6 -8.23 -0.19 -9.73
CA VAL A 6 -7.69 0.07 -8.40
C VAL A 6 -6.50 1.01 -8.53
N HIS A 7 -6.57 2.14 -7.83
CA HIS A 7 -5.53 3.14 -7.83
C HIS A 7 -4.78 3.13 -6.49
N PHE A 8 -3.46 3.03 -6.57
CA PHE A 8 -2.57 3.06 -5.41
C PHE A 8 -1.62 4.26 -5.50
N PRO A 9 -2.07 5.47 -5.11
CA PRO A 9 -1.22 6.64 -5.11
C PRO A 9 -0.17 6.52 -3.99
N HIS A 10 1.05 6.17 -4.35
CA HIS A 10 2.17 5.93 -3.42
C HIS A 10 2.38 7.10 -2.44
N MET A 11 2.33 8.34 -2.93
CA MET A 11 2.51 9.54 -2.12
C MET A 11 1.48 9.69 -0.99
N ARG A 12 0.24 9.20 -1.13
CA ARG A 12 -0.75 9.26 -0.04
C ARG A 12 -0.32 8.42 1.16
N HIS A 13 0.34 7.29 0.90
CA HIS A 13 0.77 6.36 1.93
C HIS A 13 2.04 6.87 2.64
N VAL A 14 2.99 7.39 1.87
CA VAL A 14 4.19 8.04 2.43
C VAL A 14 3.81 9.24 3.29
N ASN A 15 2.91 10.10 2.81
CA ASN A 15 2.44 11.27 3.58
C ASN A 15 1.63 10.89 4.83
N ALA A 16 1.07 9.68 4.89
CA ALA A 16 0.42 9.14 6.09
C ALA A 16 1.43 8.57 7.10
N GLY A 17 2.74 8.70 6.84
CA GLY A 17 3.81 8.29 7.74
C GLY A 17 4.18 6.81 7.69
N LEU A 18 3.78 6.08 6.63
CA LEU A 18 4.25 4.71 6.43
C LEU A 18 5.73 4.71 6.08
N GLN A 19 6.49 3.84 6.73
CA GLN A 19 7.88 3.60 6.37
C GLN A 19 7.95 2.76 5.10
N CYS A 20 8.98 2.98 4.29
CA CYS A 20 9.21 2.23 3.04
C CYS A 20 9.23 0.72 3.30
N GLN A 21 9.81 0.32 4.42
CA GLN A 21 9.99 -1.06 4.82
C GLN A 21 8.68 -1.80 5.07
N GLU A 22 7.60 -1.08 5.38
CA GLU A 22 6.30 -1.70 5.63
C GLU A 22 5.67 -2.34 4.39
N CYS A 23 6.05 -1.86 3.19
CA CYS A 23 5.55 -2.40 1.92
C CYS A 23 6.65 -3.12 1.12
N HIS A 24 7.89 -2.65 1.23
CA HIS A 24 9.01 -3.08 0.41
C HIS A 24 10.06 -3.91 1.16
N GLY A 25 9.95 -4.14 2.48
CA GLY A 25 11.02 -4.83 3.22
C GLY A 25 12.29 -3.98 3.38
N PRO A 26 13.48 -4.54 3.61
CA PRO A 26 14.70 -3.78 3.95
C PRO A 26 15.27 -3.01 2.76
N VAL A 27 14.59 -1.93 2.35
CA VAL A 27 14.89 -1.11 1.17
C VAL A 27 16.32 -0.57 1.15
N GLU A 28 16.90 -0.33 2.33
CA GLU A 28 18.27 0.14 2.50
C GLU A 28 19.33 -0.85 1.99
N THR A 29 18.96 -2.13 1.85
CA THR A 29 19.83 -3.20 1.32
C THR A 29 19.43 -3.65 -0.09
N MET A 30 18.36 -3.08 -0.66
CA MET A 30 17.85 -3.48 -1.95
C MET A 30 18.63 -2.82 -3.09
N ARG A 31 19.12 -3.64 -4.04
CA ARG A 31 19.70 -3.15 -5.29
C ARG A 31 18.66 -2.51 -6.20
N GLU A 32 17.44 -3.06 -6.18
CA GLU A 32 16.28 -2.59 -6.91
C GLU A 32 15.05 -2.82 -6.03
N ILE A 33 14.10 -1.89 -6.06
CA ILE A 33 12.93 -1.98 -5.18
C ILE A 33 12.01 -3.10 -5.66
N GLU A 34 11.81 -4.07 -4.78
CA GLU A 34 10.90 -5.18 -5.01
C GLU A 34 9.62 -5.04 -4.21
N ARG A 35 8.54 -5.62 -4.72
CA ARG A 35 7.26 -5.66 -4.03
C ARG A 35 7.23 -6.89 -3.12
N VAL A 36 7.38 -6.66 -1.82
CA VAL A 36 7.29 -7.72 -0.80
C VAL A 36 5.84 -7.91 -0.32
N ALA A 37 5.10 -6.81 -0.16
CA ALA A 37 3.70 -6.87 0.22
C ALA A 37 2.82 -7.47 -0.91
N PRO A 38 1.83 -8.32 -0.59
CA PRO A 38 0.98 -8.94 -1.61
C PRO A 38 0.04 -7.96 -2.33
N LEU A 39 -0.22 -6.78 -1.76
CA LEU A 39 -1.09 -5.70 -2.30
C LEU A 39 -2.43 -6.19 -2.87
N ARG A 40 -2.99 -7.26 -2.27
CA ARG A 40 -4.35 -7.74 -2.57
C ARG A 40 -5.36 -6.96 -1.74
N MET A 41 -6.62 -6.91 -2.18
CA MET A 41 -7.71 -6.23 -1.47
C MET A 41 -7.70 -6.50 0.04
N GLY A 42 -7.62 -7.78 0.44
CA GLY A 42 -7.59 -8.16 1.86
C GLY A 42 -6.42 -7.53 2.62
N TRP A 43 -5.23 -7.47 2.02
CA TRP A 43 -4.06 -6.82 2.63
C TRP A 43 -4.28 -5.31 2.80
N CYS A 44 -4.81 -4.64 1.77
CA CYS A 44 -5.12 -3.21 1.82
C CYS A 44 -6.14 -2.91 2.92
N ILE A 45 -7.25 -3.67 2.98
CA ILE A 45 -8.32 -3.48 3.96
C ILE A 45 -7.83 -3.76 5.38
N THR A 46 -7.06 -4.82 5.60
CA THR A 46 -6.48 -5.12 6.92
C THR A 46 -5.53 -4.02 7.37
N CYS A 47 -4.65 -3.53 6.50
CA CYS A 47 -3.75 -2.42 6.83
C CYS A 47 -4.54 -1.14 7.17
N HIS A 48 -5.53 -0.79 6.34
CA HIS A 48 -6.37 0.38 6.58
C HIS A 48 -7.18 0.25 7.88
N GLU A 49 -7.66 -0.95 8.22
CA GLU A 49 -8.36 -1.21 9.47
C GLU A 49 -7.48 -0.99 10.70
N GLN A 50 -6.28 -1.59 10.71
CA GLN A 50 -5.31 -1.45 11.81
C GLN A 50 -4.92 0.01 12.06
N ARG A 51 -4.86 0.80 10.97
CA ARG A 51 -4.49 2.22 11.02
C ARG A 51 -5.69 3.17 11.08
N LYS A 52 -6.93 2.64 11.16
CA LYS A 52 -8.18 3.43 11.13
C LYS A 52 -8.27 4.39 9.93
N ALA A 53 -7.69 3.98 8.80
CA ALA A 53 -7.80 4.70 7.54
C ALA A 53 -9.15 4.42 6.86
N ARG A 54 -9.52 5.29 5.91
CA ARG A 54 -10.75 5.14 5.13
C ARG A 54 -10.70 3.86 4.29
N ARG A 55 -11.82 3.14 4.25
CA ARG A 55 -11.99 1.83 3.57
C ARG A 55 -13.16 1.83 2.58
N ASP A 56 -13.71 3.00 2.27
CA ASP A 56 -14.82 3.12 1.33
C ASP A 56 -14.38 2.69 -0.07
N CYS A 57 -15.24 2.01 -0.82
CA CYS A 57 -14.88 1.43 -2.12
C CYS A 57 -14.22 2.45 -3.06
N PHE A 58 -14.78 3.66 -3.12
CA PHE A 58 -14.32 4.73 -4.01
C PHE A 58 -12.99 5.38 -3.60
N ILE A 59 -12.43 5.08 -2.43
CA ILE A 59 -11.09 5.58 -2.10
C ILE A 59 -9.98 4.83 -2.84
N CYS A 60 -10.29 3.61 -3.30
CA CYS A 60 -9.39 2.75 -4.06
C CYS A 60 -9.83 2.63 -5.53
N HIS A 61 -11.13 2.66 -5.80
CA HIS A 61 -11.71 2.41 -7.12
C HIS A 61 -12.28 3.68 -7.76
N TYR A 62 -11.45 4.48 -8.45
CA TYR A 62 -11.87 5.74 -9.07
C TYR A 62 -11.05 6.12 -10.30
#